data_AF-A0A839LD98-F1
#
_entry.id   AF-A0A839LD98-F1
#
_cell.length_a   1.000
_cell.length_b   1.000
_cell.length_c   1.000
_cell.angle_alpha   90.00
_cell.angle_beta   90.00
_cell.angle_gamma   90.00
#
_symmetry.space_group_name_H-M   'P 1'
#
loop_
_entity.id
_entity.type
_entity.pdbx_description
1 polymer ?
#
loop_
_entity_poly.entity_id
_entity_poly.type
_entity_poly.pdbx_seq_one_letter_code
_entity_poly.pdbx_strand_id
1 'polypeptide(L)'
;MIVEWLAHVKADRACIITAWNPFSAPTLDAENEHQQERLKAQIEAAMLRWLPSQGRDPSGEWPPEASLCVLDPTVPQIDEWLREYRQFAAVTLCPRTGCQLRWHPEVLV
;
A
#
# COMPACT_ATOMS: atom_id res chain seq x y z
N MET A 1 -18.47 1.54 8.11
CA MET A 1 -17.49 0.70 8.84
C MET A 1 -16.65 -0.12 7.86
N ILE A 2 -15.43 -0.56 8.21
CA ILE A 2 -14.50 -1.29 7.30
C ILE A 2 -15.21 -2.45 6.57
N VAL A 3 -16.07 -3.19 7.27
CA VAL A 3 -16.84 -4.31 6.71
C VAL A 3 -17.76 -3.88 5.56
N GLU A 4 -18.51 -2.80 5.75
CA GLU A 4 -19.44 -2.27 4.74
C GLU A 4 -18.68 -1.78 3.51
N TRP A 5 -17.54 -1.13 3.73
CA TRP A 5 -16.69 -0.65 2.64
C TRP A 5 -16.10 -1.81 1.83
N LEU A 6 -15.54 -2.82 2.52
CA LEU A 6 -15.02 -4.04 1.87
C LEU A 6 -16.11 -4.78 1.07
N ALA A 7 -17.32 -4.90 1.63
CA ALA A 7 -18.46 -5.47 0.91
C ALA A 7 -18.83 -4.64 -0.33
N HIS A 8 -18.82 -3.31 -0.24
CA HIS A 8 -19.11 -2.41 -1.36
C HIS A 8 -18.09 -2.57 -2.51
N VAL A 9 -16.79 -2.68 -2.19
CA VAL A 9 -15.73 -2.92 -3.18
C VAL A 9 -15.58 -4.40 -3.55
N LYS A 10 -16.43 -5.28 -2.99
CA LYS A 10 -16.46 -6.73 -3.21
C LYS A 10 -15.11 -7.40 -2.94
N ALA A 11 -14.53 -7.12 -1.77
CA ALA A 11 -13.25 -7.69 -1.35
C ALA A 11 -13.34 -8.19 0.10
N ASP A 12 -12.55 -9.20 0.44
CA ASP A 12 -12.44 -9.72 1.81
C ASP A 12 -11.31 -9.05 2.59
N ARG A 13 -10.39 -8.40 1.87
CA ARG A 13 -9.30 -7.61 2.45
C ARG A 13 -8.81 -6.53 1.51
N ALA A 14 -8.08 -5.57 2.06
CA ALA A 14 -7.34 -4.59 1.28
C ALA A 14 -5.96 -4.32 1.88
N CYS A 15 -5.03 -3.84 1.07
CA CYS A 15 -3.71 -3.37 1.47
C CYS A 15 -3.47 -1.99 0.86
N ILE A 16 -3.06 -1.02 1.68
CA ILE A 16 -2.60 0.28 1.19
C ILE A 16 -1.08 0.25 1.21
N ILE A 17 -0.48 0.47 0.04
CA ILE A 17 0.96 0.45 -0.15
C ILE A 17 1.38 1.54 -1.15
N THR A 18 2.59 2.07 -0.95
CA THR A 18 3.24 3.03 -1.84
C THR A 18 4.66 2.56 -2.16
N ALA A 19 5.19 3.01 -3.28
CA ALA A 19 6.59 2.87 -3.63
C ALA A 19 7.41 4.14 -3.31
N TRP A 20 6.75 5.19 -2.80
CA TRP A 20 7.39 6.47 -2.52
C TRP A 20 8.31 6.38 -1.31
N ASN A 21 9.35 7.21 -1.33
CA ASN A 21 10.28 7.44 -0.22
C ASN A 21 10.71 6.13 0.48
N PRO A 22 11.44 5.23 -0.22
CA PRO A 22 11.93 3.97 0.33
C PRO A 22 12.55 4.12 1.73
N PHE A 23 12.08 3.36 2.69
CA PHE A 23 12.43 3.45 4.12
C PHE A 23 12.33 4.88 4.67
N SER A 24 11.31 5.61 4.22
CA SER A 24 11.06 7.02 4.56
C SER A 24 12.24 7.95 4.24
N ALA A 25 13.14 7.53 3.36
CA ALA A 25 14.21 8.38 2.85
C ALA A 25 13.67 9.21 1.68
N PRO A 26 13.72 10.55 1.75
CA PRO A 26 13.25 11.40 0.67
C PRO A 26 13.98 11.10 -0.64
N THR A 27 13.21 10.94 -1.71
CA THR A 27 13.68 10.70 -3.08
C THR A 27 13.14 11.78 -4.01
N LEU A 28 13.69 11.86 -5.23
CA LEU A 28 13.18 12.78 -6.24
C LEU A 28 11.78 12.35 -6.71
N ASP A 29 10.90 13.31 -6.98
CA ASP A 29 9.53 13.04 -7.42
C ASP A 29 9.48 12.14 -8.66
N ALA A 30 10.33 12.38 -9.66
CA ALA A 30 10.38 11.55 -10.86
C ALA A 30 10.78 10.08 -10.57
N GLU A 31 11.64 9.85 -9.57
CA GLU A 31 11.99 8.49 -9.14
C GLU A 31 10.82 7.84 -8.39
N ASN A 32 10.17 8.60 -7.51
CA ASN A 32 8.98 8.15 -6.80
C ASN A 32 7.83 7.78 -7.77
N GLU A 33 7.58 8.62 -8.77
CA GLU A 33 6.60 8.36 -9.83
C GLU A 33 6.96 7.10 -10.60
N HIS A 34 8.22 6.95 -11.02
CA HIS A 34 8.67 5.77 -11.75
C HIS A 34 8.48 4.48 -10.93
N GLN A 35 8.86 4.48 -9.65
CA GLN A 35 8.68 3.31 -8.78
C GLN A 35 7.19 3.02 -8.52
N GLN A 36 6.36 4.06 -8.39
CA GLN A 36 4.92 3.92 -8.20
C GLN A 36 4.25 3.31 -9.43
N GLU A 37 4.65 3.71 -10.63
CA GLU A 37 4.19 3.11 -11.88
C GLU A 37 4.61 1.64 -12.00
N ARG A 38 5.83 1.31 -11.58
CA ARG A 38 6.30 -0.08 -11.51
C ARG A 38 5.46 -0.92 -10.55
N LEU A 39 5.17 -0.42 -9.34
CA LEU A 39 4.31 -1.10 -8.37
C LEU A 39 2.91 -1.35 -8.94
N LYS A 40 2.34 -0.32 -9.57
CA LYS A 40 1.04 -0.43 -10.25
C LYS A 40 1.06 -1.52 -11.34
N ALA A 41 2.08 -1.52 -12.19
CA ALA A 41 2.22 -2.51 -13.27
C ALA A 41 2.33 -3.94 -12.73
N GLN A 42 3.02 -4.15 -11.61
CA GLN A 42 3.08 -5.47 -10.95
C GLN A 42 1.73 -5.93 -10.42
N ILE A 43 0.98 -5.04 -9.78
CA ILE A 43 -0.38 -5.32 -9.29
C ILE A 43 -1.30 -5.70 -10.46
N GLU A 44 -1.23 -4.97 -11.56
CA GLU A 44 -2.01 -5.25 -12.78
C GLU A 44 -1.60 -6.58 -13.43
N ALA A 45 -0.29 -6.88 -13.51
CA ALA A 45 0.22 -8.15 -14.01
C ALA A 45 -0.22 -9.36 -13.15
N ALA A 46 -0.39 -9.15 -11.84
CA ALA A 46 -0.95 -10.13 -10.92
C ALA A 46 -2.49 -10.24 -10.98
N MET A 47 -3.15 -9.53 -11.90
CA MET A 47 -4.61 -9.49 -12.08
C MET A 47 -5.36 -9.03 -10.82
N LEU A 48 -4.71 -8.22 -9.97
CA LEU A 48 -5.31 -7.67 -8.77
C LEU A 48 -6.04 -6.36 -9.07
N ARG A 49 -7.20 -6.17 -8.44
CA ARG A 49 -7.94 -4.90 -8.49
C ARG A 49 -7.31 -3.92 -7.51
N TRP A 50 -7.31 -2.65 -7.86
CA TRP A 50 -6.81 -1.59 -7.01
C TRP A 50 -7.65 -0.31 -7.16
N LEU A 51 -7.56 0.55 -6.15
CA LEU A 51 -8.15 1.88 -6.14
C LEU A 51 -7.05 2.92 -5.88
N PRO A 52 -7.13 4.12 -6.50
CA PRO A 52 -6.21 5.20 -6.16
C PRO A 52 -6.39 5.57 -4.67
N SER A 53 -5.27 5.77 -3.99
CA SER A 53 -5.23 6.22 -2.60
C SER A 53 -4.07 7.18 -2.41
N GLN A 54 -4.01 7.85 -1.26
CA GLN A 54 -2.98 8.83 -0.98
C GLN A 54 -2.81 9.00 0.53
N GLY A 55 -1.56 9.09 0.98
CA GLY A 55 -1.24 9.61 2.30
C GLY A 55 -1.47 11.12 2.30
N ARG A 56 -2.22 11.65 3.26
CA ARG A 56 -2.44 13.09 3.40
C ARG A 56 -2.01 13.53 4.79
N ASP A 57 -1.23 14.59 4.83
CA ASP A 57 -1.01 15.31 6.07
C ASP A 57 -2.28 16.11 6.45
N PRO A 58 -2.88 15.88 7.64
CA PRO A 58 -4.03 16.65 8.10
C PRO A 58 -3.78 18.16 8.20
N SER A 59 -2.54 18.60 8.46
CA SER A 59 -2.19 20.03 8.46
C SER A 59 -1.98 20.61 7.07
N GLY A 60 -1.76 19.78 6.05
CA GLY A 60 -1.47 20.20 4.68
C GLY A 60 -0.07 20.79 4.48
N GLU A 61 0.83 20.60 5.44
CA GLU A 61 2.24 21.02 5.34
C GLU A 61 2.99 20.17 4.33
N TRP A 62 2.59 18.90 4.17
CA TRP A 62 3.19 17.96 3.24
C TRP A 62 2.27 17.68 2.04
N PRO A 63 2.82 17.63 0.81
CA PRO A 63 2.03 17.25 -0.35
C PRO A 63 1.48 15.82 -0.17
N PRO A 64 0.30 15.51 -0.72
CA PRO A 64 -0.22 14.15 -0.70
C PRO A 64 0.73 13.18 -1.41
N GLU A 65 1.04 12.06 -0.76
CA GLU A 65 1.86 11.01 -1.36
C GLU A 65 0.97 9.96 -2.02
N ALA A 66 1.26 9.61 -3.28
CA ALA A 66 0.49 8.62 -4.01
C ALA A 66 0.60 7.24 -3.37
N SER A 67 -0.50 6.47 -3.36
CA SER A 67 -0.56 5.11 -2.84
C SER A 67 -1.58 4.29 -3.63
N LEU A 68 -1.52 2.97 -3.51
CA LEU A 68 -2.50 2.06 -4.10
C LEU A 68 -3.21 1.29 -3.00
N CYS A 69 -4.55 1.28 -3.05
CA CYS A 69 -5.36 0.41 -2.22
C CYS A 69 -5.67 -0.85 -3.04
N VAL A 70 -4.91 -1.91 -2.79
CA VAL A 70 -4.99 -3.19 -3.50
C VAL A 70 -6.01 -4.10 -2.82
N LEU A 71 -6.92 -4.67 -3.59
CA LEU A 71 -8.00 -5.53 -3.11
C LEU A 71 -7.59 -7.00 -3.19
N ASP A 72 -7.87 -7.74 -2.12
CA ASP A 72 -7.59 -9.17 -1.98
C ASP A 72 -6.13 -9.62 -2.21
N PRO A 73 -5.08 -8.83 -1.87
CA PRO A 73 -3.72 -9.32 -1.99
C PRO A 73 -3.44 -10.44 -0.97
N THR A 74 -2.67 -11.43 -1.39
CA THR A 74 -2.15 -12.45 -0.49
C THR A 74 -1.06 -11.86 0.41
N VAL A 75 -0.85 -12.48 1.58
CA VAL A 75 0.21 -12.06 2.50
C VAL A 75 1.61 -12.10 1.85
N PRO A 76 1.98 -13.17 1.11
CA PRO A 76 3.26 -13.21 0.40
C PRO A 76 3.46 -12.07 -0.61
N GLN A 77 2.40 -11.68 -1.34
CA GLN A 77 2.47 -10.54 -2.28
C GLN A 77 2.76 -9.23 -1.54
N ILE A 78 2.10 -9.00 -0.41
CA ILE A 78 2.36 -7.80 0.40
C ILE A 78 3.81 -7.81 0.89
N ASP A 79 4.32 -8.96 1.36
CA ASP A 79 5.71 -9.09 1.81
C ASP A 79 6.73 -8.87 0.69
N GLU A 80 6.43 -9.34 -0.51
CA GLU A 80 7.25 -9.10 -1.70
C GLU A 80 7.32 -7.60 -2.02
N TRP A 81 6.17 -6.91 -2.05
CA TRP A 81 6.15 -5.47 -2.29
C TRP A 81 6.84 -4.68 -1.19
N LEU A 82 6.66 -5.05 0.08
CA LEU A 82 7.35 -4.42 1.20
C LEU A 82 8.88 -4.50 1.02
N ARG A 83 9.40 -5.66 0.59
CA ARG A 83 10.84 -5.83 0.28
C ARG A 83 11.28 -5.05 -0.94
N GLU A 84 10.59 -5.21 -2.06
CA GLU A 84 10.99 -4.62 -3.34
C GLU A 84 10.96 -3.09 -3.29
N TYR A 85 9.89 -2.53 -2.74
CA TYR A 85 9.70 -1.09 -2.62
C TYR A 85 10.22 -0.53 -1.30
N ARG A 86 10.87 -1.38 -0.48
CA ARG A 86 11.61 -1.02 0.72
C ARG A 86 10.74 -0.19 1.67
N GLN A 87 9.53 -0.64 1.95
CA GLN A 87 8.58 0.05 2.81
C GLN A 87 8.65 -0.52 4.23
N PHE A 88 8.66 0.33 5.26
CA PHE A 88 8.69 -0.16 6.64
C PHE A 88 7.44 -0.95 7.03
N ALA A 89 6.30 -0.60 6.43
CA ALA A 89 5.04 -1.26 6.69
C ALA A 89 4.00 -0.95 5.61
N ALA A 90 2.92 -1.72 5.60
CA ALA A 90 1.71 -1.46 4.84
C ALA A 90 0.49 -1.52 5.75
N VAL A 91 -0.55 -0.74 5.43
CA VAL A 91 -1.82 -0.80 6.15
C VAL A 91 -2.68 -1.88 5.53
N THR A 92 -3.17 -2.82 6.34
CA THR A 92 -4.03 -3.91 5.90
C THR A 92 -5.40 -3.82 6.55
N LEU A 93 -6.43 -4.18 5.79
CA LEU A 93 -7.82 -4.17 6.25
C LEU A 93 -8.42 -5.56 6.05
N CYS A 94 -9.07 -6.09 7.08
CA CYS A 94 -9.86 -7.33 7.00
C CYS A 94 -11.03 -7.24 7.99
N PRO A 95 -12.23 -7.81 7.70
CA PRO A 95 -13.36 -7.78 8.62
C PRO A 95 -13.07 -8.37 10.00
N ARG A 96 -12.17 -9.36 10.08
CA ARG A 96 -11.84 -10.07 11.32
C ARG A 96 -10.91 -9.29 12.23
N THR A 97 -9.90 -8.63 11.67
CA THR A 97 -8.82 -7.97 12.42
C THR A 97 -8.91 -6.45 12.38
N GLY A 98 -9.83 -5.90 11.60
CA GLY A 98 -9.93 -4.46 11.37
C GLY A 98 -8.76 -3.92 10.56
N CYS A 99 -8.37 -2.69 10.87
CA CYS A 99 -7.21 -2.01 10.30
C CYS A 99 -5.96 -2.40 11.10
N GLN A 100 -4.93 -2.92 10.43
CA GLN A 100 -3.69 -3.40 11.04
C GLN A 100 -2.49 -2.87 10.28
N LEU A 101 -1.40 -2.60 10.99
CA LEU A 101 -0.11 -2.34 10.38
C LEU A 101 0.63 -3.67 10.15
N ARG A 102 1.00 -3.96 8.92
CA ARG A 102 1.88 -5.08 8.57
C ARG A 102 3.30 -4.57 8.43
N TRP A 103 4.18 -4.99 9.32
CA TRP A 103 5.60 -4.64 9.29
C TRP A 103 6.34 -5.32 8.13
N HIS A 104 7.39 -4.65 7.64
CA HIS A 104 8.36 -5.22 6.71
C HIS A 104 8.87 -6.56 7.23
N PRO A 105 8.92 -7.62 6.41
CA PRO A 105 9.18 -8.98 6.87
C PRO A 105 10.59 -9.20 7.45
N GLU A 106 11.52 -8.28 7.20
CA GLU A 106 12.90 -8.33 7.70
C GLU A 106 13.16 -7.36 8.86
N VAL A 107 12.16 -6.57 9.26
CA VAL A 107 12.25 -5.80 10.51
C VAL A 107 11.98 -6.77 11.65
N LEU A 108 13.07 -7.25 12.26
CA LEU A 108 13.00 -8.04 13.49
C LEU A 108 12.44 -7.15 14.60
N VAL A 109 11.28 -7.51 15.10
CA VAL A 109 10.72 -6.99 16.37
C VAL A 109 11.40 -7.69 17.53
#